data_AF-A0A3B8MCN6-F1
#
_entry.id   AF-A0A3B8MCN6-F1
#
_cell.length_a   1.000
_cell.length_b   1.000
_cell.length_c   1.000
_cell.angle_alpha   90.00
_cell.angle_beta   90.00
_cell.angle_gamma   90.00
#
_symmetry.space_group_name_H-M   'P 1'
#
loop_
_entity.id
_entity.type
_entity.pdbx_description
1 polymer ?
#
loop_
_entity_poly.entity_id
_entity_poly.type
_entity_poly.pdbx_seq_one_letter_code
_entity_poly.pdbx_strand_id
1 'polypeptide(L)'
;MAEPKVQHRALIEDGFCVFESILDSGMVERVTDVSDRLLEAQGPEHFEKQRSTGSLICVWDDPFFSELISWQPALDAIGSLGYTRPTFSTG
;
A
#
# COMPACT_ATOMS: atom_id res chain seq x y z
N MET A 1 -9.75 25.51 16.67
CA MET A 1 -9.15 24.77 15.55
C MET A 1 -8.26 23.72 16.18
N ALA A 2 -8.42 22.44 15.84
CA ALA A 2 -7.55 21.40 16.39
C ALA A 2 -6.12 21.59 15.83
N GLU A 3 -5.11 21.42 16.67
CA GLU A 3 -3.71 21.58 16.29
C GLU A 3 -3.32 20.49 15.28
N PRO A 4 -2.59 20.80 14.20
CA PRO A 4 -2.21 19.80 13.22
C PRO A 4 -1.30 18.74 13.86
N LYS A 5 -1.65 17.46 13.70
CA LYS A 5 -0.78 16.34 14.12
C LYS A 5 0.57 16.41 13.40
N VAL A 6 1.63 15.93 14.05
CA VAL A 6 3.02 15.97 13.54
C VAL A 6 3.13 15.42 12.12
N GLN A 7 2.44 14.32 11.82
CA GLN A 7 2.43 13.70 10.48
C GLN A 7 1.75 14.58 9.43
N HIS A 8 0.68 15.31 9.77
CA HIS A 8 0.02 16.23 8.84
C HIS A 8 0.91 17.43 8.52
N ARG A 9 1.65 17.94 9.51
CA ARG A 9 2.64 18.99 9.26
C ARG A 9 3.78 18.50 8.37
N ALA A 10 4.35 17.33 8.67
CA ALA A 10 5.39 16.71 7.84
C ALA A 10 4.91 16.51 6.40
N LEU A 11 3.67 16.05 6.19
CA LEU A 11 3.10 15.92 4.85
C LEU A 11 3.06 17.25 4.07
N ILE A 12 2.73 18.37 4.74
CA ILE A 12 2.67 19.70 4.11
C ILE A 12 4.08 20.26 3.85
N GLU A 13 4.99 20.12 4.81
CA GLU A 13 6.31 20.75 4.77
C GLU A 13 7.33 19.94 3.96
N ASP A 14 7.33 18.61 4.13
CA ASP A 14 8.32 17.70 3.54
C ASP A 14 7.80 16.96 2.30
N GLY A 15 6.49 17.06 2.02
CA GLY A 15 5.84 16.37 0.91
C GLY A 15 5.57 14.88 1.15
N PHE A 16 5.91 14.35 2.33
CA PHE A 16 5.61 12.99 2.76
C PHE A 16 5.50 12.91 4.29
N CYS A 17 4.92 11.83 4.80
CA CYS A 17 4.97 11.51 6.23
C CYS A 17 5.10 10.00 6.42
N VAL A 18 5.59 9.59 7.59
CA VAL A 18 5.82 8.18 7.92
C VAL A 18 4.88 7.76 9.05
N PHE A 19 4.20 6.63 8.83
CA PHE A 19 3.52 5.88 9.88
C PHE A 19 4.24 4.55 10.06
N GLU A 20 4.85 4.36 11.22
CA GLU A 20 5.56 3.13 11.53
C GLU A 20 4.60 2.02 11.93
N SER A 21 4.98 0.77 11.65
CA SER A 21 4.27 -0.43 12.12
C SER A 21 2.78 -0.49 11.74
N ILE A 22 2.41 0.02 10.56
CA ILE A 22 1.04 -0.07 10.04
C ILE A 22 0.64 -1.51 9.73
N LEU A 23 1.56 -2.28 9.14
CA LEU A 23 1.37 -3.71 8.92
C LEU A 23 1.94 -4.45 10.13
N ASP A 24 1.14 -5.34 10.72
CA ASP A 24 1.65 -6.29 11.69
C ASP A 24 2.45 -7.41 11.00
N SER A 25 3.16 -8.21 11.79
CA SER A 25 4.00 -9.30 11.26
C SER A 25 3.20 -10.31 10.44
N GLY A 26 1.95 -10.60 10.82
CA GLY A 26 1.11 -11.55 10.09
C GLY A 26 0.68 -11.01 8.73
N MET A 27 0.36 -9.73 8.62
CA MET A 27 0.07 -9.09 7.34
C MET A 27 1.31 -9.01 6.46
N VAL A 28 2.49 -8.73 7.03
CA VAL A 28 3.77 -8.74 6.30
C VAL A 28 4.07 -10.12 5.74
N GLU A 29 3.97 -11.18 6.54
CA GLU A 29 4.18 -12.56 6.08
C GLU A 29 3.24 -12.91 4.92
N ARG A 30 1.95 -12.58 5.04
CA ARG A 30 0.96 -12.87 3.99
C ARG A 30 1.21 -12.13 2.69
N VAL A 31 1.59 -10.84 2.73
CA VAL A 31 1.90 -10.10 1.50
C VAL A 31 3.17 -10.63 0.85
N THR A 32 4.16 -11.04 1.62
CA THR A 32 5.37 -11.69 1.11
C THR A 32 5.01 -13.00 0.41
N ASP A 33 4.30 -13.90 1.08
CA ASP A 33 3.92 -15.20 0.52
C ASP A 33 3.10 -15.09 -0.77
N VAL A 34 2.10 -14.21 -0.79
CA VAL A 34 1.25 -14.00 -1.97
C VAL A 34 2.06 -13.39 -3.11
N SER A 35 2.90 -12.40 -2.82
CA SER A 35 3.71 -11.72 -3.84
C SER A 35 4.72 -12.67 -4.46
N ASP A 36 5.42 -13.45 -3.64
CA ASP A 36 6.42 -14.42 -4.10
C ASP A 36 5.77 -15.50 -4.97
N ARG A 37 4.64 -16.07 -4.51
CA ARG A 37 3.87 -17.04 -5.30
C ARG A 37 3.46 -16.48 -6.66
N LEU A 38 2.97 -15.24 -6.70
CA LEU A 38 2.55 -14.62 -7.95
C LEU A 38 3.73 -14.38 -8.88
N LEU A 39 4.90 -13.98 -8.37
CA LEU A 39 6.11 -13.76 -9.16
C LEU A 39 6.70 -15.08 -9.70
N GLU A 40 6.72 -16.13 -8.87
CA GLU A 40 7.20 -17.46 -9.26
C GLU A 40 6.35 -18.08 -10.37
N ALA A 41 5.07 -17.72 -10.45
CA ALA A 41 4.16 -18.17 -11.51
C ALA A 41 4.42 -17.48 -12.87
N GLN A 42 5.22 -16.41 -12.92
CA GLN A 42 5.44 -15.62 -14.14
C GLN A 42 6.64 -16.08 -14.96
N GLY A 43 6.48 -16.02 -16.28
CA GLY A 43 7.57 -16.27 -17.22
C GLY A 43 8.42 -15.01 -17.51
N PRO A 44 9.58 -15.16 -18.19
CA PRO A 44 10.48 -14.05 -18.51
C PRO A 44 9.82 -12.88 -19.27
N GLU A 45 8.89 -13.17 -20.17
CA GLU A 45 8.18 -12.14 -20.95
C GLU A 45 7.36 -11.17 -20.08
N HIS A 46 6.86 -11.64 -18.93
CA HIS A 46 6.12 -10.80 -17.99
C HIS A 46 7.01 -9.71 -17.41
N PHE A 47 8.21 -10.10 -16.96
CA PHE A 47 9.19 -9.17 -16.40
C PHE A 47 9.70 -8.15 -17.42
N GLU A 48 9.84 -8.54 -18.68
CA GLU A 48 10.20 -7.61 -19.76
C GLU A 48 9.10 -6.56 -20.00
N LYS A 49 7.83 -6.99 -20.04
CA LYS A 49 6.68 -6.07 -20.23
C LYS A 49 6.50 -5.12 -19.05
N GLN A 50 6.73 -5.59 -17.83
CA GLN A 50 6.49 -4.82 -16.60
C GLN A 50 7.66 -3.95 -16.16
N ARG A 51 8.81 -3.99 -16.85
CA ARG A 51 10.05 -3.30 -16.47
C ARG A 51 9.90 -1.80 -16.20
N SER A 52 8.92 -1.14 -16.80
CA SER A 52 8.68 0.30 -16.70
C SER A 52 7.39 0.68 -15.96
N THR A 53 6.65 -0.29 -15.39
CA THR A 53 5.31 -0.06 -14.82
C THR A 53 5.29 0.22 -13.32
N GLY A 54 6.45 0.13 -12.64
CA GLY A 54 6.57 0.40 -11.21
C GLY A 54 6.06 -0.71 -10.28
N SER A 55 5.28 -1.67 -10.80
CA SER A 55 4.88 -2.89 -10.10
C SER A 55 5.11 -4.11 -10.99
N LEU A 56 5.66 -5.18 -10.41
CA LEU A 56 5.82 -6.46 -11.11
C LEU A 56 4.59 -7.37 -10.99
N ILE A 57 3.59 -6.98 -10.19
CA ILE A 57 2.37 -7.77 -9.94
C ILE A 57 1.18 -6.86 -10.23
N CYS A 58 0.16 -7.42 -10.89
CA CYS A 58 -1.12 -6.74 -11.02
C CYS A 58 -1.96 -7.02 -9.76
N VAL A 59 -2.44 -5.96 -9.11
CA VAL A 59 -3.25 -6.07 -7.88
C VAL A 59 -4.58 -6.81 -8.09
N TRP A 60 -5.01 -7.00 -9.34
CA TRP A 60 -6.20 -7.75 -9.71
C TRP A 60 -5.98 -9.27 -9.75
N ASP A 61 -4.73 -9.73 -9.72
CA ASP A 61 -4.38 -11.14 -9.92
C ASP A 61 -4.70 -12.00 -8.69
N ASP A 62 -4.85 -11.38 -7.50
CA ASP A 62 -5.14 -12.10 -6.26
C ASP A 62 -6.13 -11.32 -5.36
N PRO A 63 -7.21 -11.95 -4.88
CA PRO A 63 -8.17 -11.30 -3.98
C PRO A 63 -7.56 -10.80 -2.67
N PHE A 64 -6.42 -11.36 -2.23
CA PHE A 64 -5.68 -10.89 -1.05
C PHE A 64 -5.38 -9.38 -1.10
N PHE A 65 -5.09 -8.83 -2.28
CA PHE A 65 -4.78 -7.40 -2.39
C PHE A 65 -5.96 -6.50 -1.99
N SER A 66 -7.20 -6.98 -2.12
CA SER A 66 -8.36 -6.23 -1.62
C SER A 66 -8.33 -6.06 -0.10
N GLU A 67 -7.86 -7.07 0.64
CA GLU A 67 -7.66 -7.01 2.08
C GLU A 67 -6.51 -6.08 2.44
N LEU A 68 -5.38 -6.16 1.73
CA LEU A 68 -4.23 -5.28 1.94
C LEU A 68 -4.59 -3.81 1.69
N ILE A 69 -5.29 -3.51 0.60
CA ILE A 69 -5.76 -2.16 0.25
C ILE A 69 -6.73 -1.60 1.29
N SER A 70 -7.56 -2.46 1.88
CA SER A 70 -8.56 -2.09 2.88
C SER A 70 -8.09 -2.24 4.32
N TRP A 71 -6.79 -2.41 4.55
CA TRP A 71 -6.22 -2.65 5.88
C TRP A 71 -6.52 -1.50 6.85
N GLN A 72 -7.32 -1.79 7.89
CA GLN A 72 -7.91 -0.77 8.75
C GLN A 72 -6.88 0.16 9.42
N PRO A 73 -5.74 -0.32 9.97
CA PRO A 73 -4.70 0.56 10.50
C PRO A 73 -4.18 1.60 9.50
N ALA A 74 -4.09 1.25 8.21
CA ALA A 74 -3.70 2.20 7.18
C ALA A 74 -4.79 3.25 6.92
N LEU A 75 -6.06 2.82 6.89
CA LEU A 75 -7.21 3.72 6.73
C LEU A 75 -7.34 4.68 7.93
N ASP A 76 -7.10 4.21 9.14
CA ASP A 76 -7.10 5.03 10.36
C ASP A 76 -5.97 6.07 10.34
N ALA A 77 -4.78 5.68 9.87
CA ALA A 77 -3.65 6.59 9.69
C ALA A 77 -3.98 7.70 8.68
N ILE A 78 -4.58 7.35 7.53
CA ILE A 78 -5.05 8.31 6.52
C ILE A 78 -6.14 9.22 7.10
N GLY A 79 -7.11 8.65 7.83
CA GLY A 79 -8.16 9.39 8.52
C GLY A 79 -7.61 10.37 9.56
N SER A 80 -6.51 10.02 10.22
CA SER A 80 -5.83 10.88 11.20
C SER A 80 -5.24 12.16 10.61
N LEU A 81 -5.02 12.19 9.29
CA LEU A 81 -4.60 13.35 8.51
C LEU A 81 -5.78 14.22 8.04
N GLY A 82 -7.03 13.82 8.32
CA GLY A 82 -8.25 14.51 7.88
C GLY A 82 -8.89 13.95 6.61
N TYR A 83 -8.32 12.91 6.01
CA TYR A 83 -8.87 12.26 4.82
C TYR A 83 -9.84 11.14 5.22
N THR A 84 -11.10 11.50 5.43
CA THR A 84 -12.12 10.61 6.01
C THR A 84 -12.78 9.64 5.03
N ARG A 85 -12.51 9.78 3.73
CA ARG A 85 -13.09 8.95 2.66
C ARG A 85 -12.04 8.56 1.62
N PRO A 86 -11.00 7.80 2.01
CA PRO A 86 -10.03 7.31 1.05
C PRO A 86 -10.70 6.38 0.03
N THR A 87 -10.27 6.49 -1.22
CA THR A 87 -10.70 5.62 -2.32
C THR A 87 -9.47 4.99 -2.96
N PHE A 88 -9.61 3.76 -3.44
CA PHE A 88 -8.54 3.08 -4.17
C PHE A 88 -8.69 3.28 -5.68
N SER A 89 -7.58 3.52 -6.36
CA SER A 89 -7.47 3.51 -7.82
C SER A 89 -6.11 2.94 -8.21
N THR A 90 -6.07 2.19 -9.31
CA THR A 90 -4.84 1.74 -9.96
C THR A 90 -4.81 2.30 -11.38
N GLY A 91 -3.62 2.68 -11.84
CA GLY A 91 -3.40 3.46 -13.07
C GLY A 91 -3.23 2.60 -14.31
#